data_AF-A0A832TRE2-F1
#
_entry.id   AF-A0A832TRE2-F1
#
_cell.length_a   1.000
_cell.length_b   1.000
_cell.length_c   1.000
_cell.angle_alpha   90.00
_cell.angle_beta   90.00
_cell.angle_gamma   90.00
#
_symmetry.space_group_name_H-M   'P 1'
#
loop_
_entity.id
_entity.type
_entity.pdbx_description
1 polymer ?
#
loop_
_entity_poly.entity_id
_entity_poly.type
_entity_poly.pdbx_seq_one_letter_code
_entity_poly.pdbx_strand_id
1 'polypeptide(L)'
;MPNPHYRSTSYRKIHTKLPSGKSTIHYERRKNNRAVCAICKKPLQGVKTNLLYKYSKTEKRPERMYGGYICYKCLENLIKQTLRGSS
;
A
#
# COMPACT_ATOMS: atom_id res chain seq x y z
N MET A 1 -6.76 31.36 -11.38
CA MET A 1 -5.68 30.43 -10.97
C MET A 1 -6.25 29.35 -10.05
N PRO A 2 -5.82 28.07 -10.15
CA PRO A 2 -6.22 27.03 -9.19
C PRO A 2 -5.77 27.38 -7.77
N ASN A 3 -6.50 26.88 -6.76
CA ASN A 3 -6.11 27.03 -5.35
C ASN A 3 -4.65 26.57 -5.16
N PRO A 4 -3.86 27.25 -4.30
CA PRO A 4 -2.43 26.95 -4.14
C PRO A 4 -2.10 25.47 -3.93
N HIS A 5 -2.92 24.76 -3.15
CA HIS A 5 -2.71 23.33 -2.90
C HIS A 5 -2.79 22.47 -4.18
N TYR A 6 -3.62 22.83 -5.16
CA TYR A 6 -3.78 22.09 -6.42
C TYR A 6 -2.64 22.32 -7.43
N ARG A 7 -1.72 23.23 -7.11
CA ARG A 7 -0.51 23.47 -7.93
C ARG A 7 0.58 22.45 -7.62
N SER A 8 0.60 21.91 -6.40
CA SER A 8 1.57 20.91 -5.94
C SER A 8 1.40 19.54 -6.62
N THR A 9 2.46 18.73 -6.63
CA THR A 9 2.47 17.37 -7.22
C THR A 9 1.76 16.32 -6.36
N SER A 10 1.40 16.67 -5.11
CA SER A 10 0.72 15.80 -4.14
C SER A 10 -0.63 15.28 -4.67
N TYR A 11 -1.40 16.16 -5.32
CA TYR A 11 -2.62 15.79 -6.02
C TYR A 11 -2.34 15.46 -7.49
N ARG A 12 -2.80 14.29 -7.93
CA ARG A 12 -2.84 13.93 -9.35
C ARG A 12 -4.04 14.62 -10.00
N LYS A 13 -3.80 15.23 -11.15
CA LYS A 13 -4.82 15.85 -12.00
C LYS A 13 -5.38 14.82 -12.97
N ILE A 14 -6.70 14.65 -13.00
CA ILE A 14 -7.39 13.72 -13.88
C ILE A 14 -8.32 14.54 -14.76
N HIS A 15 -8.05 14.53 -16.06
CA HIS A 15 -8.89 15.19 -17.04
C HIS A 15 -10.07 14.28 -17.37
N THR A 16 -11.28 14.71 -17.00
CA THR A 16 -12.50 13.94 -17.19
C THR A 16 -13.49 14.76 -18.00
N LYS A 17 -14.19 14.10 -18.93
CA LYS A 17 -15.34 14.69 -19.61
C LYS A 17 -16.60 14.37 -18.82
N LEU A 18 -17.36 15.39 -18.46
CA LEU A 18 -18.67 15.24 -17.84
C LEU A 18 -19.68 14.73 -18.87
N PRO A 19 -20.77 14.06 -18.42
CA PRO A 19 -21.87 13.66 -19.31
C PRO A 19 -22.49 14.85 -20.04
N SER A 20 -22.44 16.06 -19.47
CA SER A 20 -22.88 17.30 -20.11
C SER A 20 -21.90 17.86 -21.16
N GLY A 21 -20.88 17.10 -21.57
CA GLY A 21 -19.90 17.50 -22.59
C GLY A 21 -18.77 18.44 -22.12
N LYS A 22 -18.85 18.95 -20.89
CA LYS A 22 -17.82 19.84 -20.32
C LYS A 22 -16.57 19.05 -19.89
N SER A 23 -15.38 19.54 -20.18
CA SER A 23 -14.13 18.99 -19.66
C SER A 23 -13.75 19.63 -18.33
N THR A 24 -13.56 18.83 -17.28
CA THR A 24 -13.14 19.30 -15.96
C THR A 24 -11.90 18.54 -15.47
N ILE A 25 -11.24 19.09 -14.44
CA ILE A 25 -10.09 18.46 -13.77
C ILE A 25 -10.54 17.98 -12.39
N HIS A 26 -10.49 16.68 -12.16
CA HIS A 26 -10.60 16.11 -10.81
C HIS A 26 -9.22 15.99 -10.16
N TYR A 27 -9.13 16.35 -8.89
CA TYR A 27 -7.91 16.25 -8.09
C TYR A 27 -8.03 15.08 -7.11
N GLU A 28 -7.17 14.07 -7.26
CA GLU A 28 -7.13 12.90 -6.38
C GLU A 28 -5.76 12.78 -5.71
N ARG A 29 -5.70 12.26 -4.48
CA ARG A 29 -4.41 11.94 -3.84
C ARG A 29 -3.71 10.83 -4.61
N ARG A 30 -2.37 10.90 -4.72
CA ARG A 30 -1.58 9.82 -5.32
C ARG A 30 -1.75 8.51 -4.53
N LYS A 31 -1.68 7.40 -5.26
CA LYS A 31 -1.68 6.07 -4.65
C LYS A 31 -0.38 5.86 -3.88
N ASN A 32 -0.48 5.29 -2.68
CA ASN A 32 0.65 4.85 -1.90
C ASN A 32 1.37 3.70 -2.60
N ASN A 33 2.67 3.61 -2.36
CA ASN A 33 3.50 2.52 -2.86
C ASN A 33 3.03 1.16 -2.32
N ARG A 34 3.50 0.08 -2.96
CA ARG A 34 3.22 -1.29 -2.52
C ARG A 34 3.91 -1.54 -1.17
N ALA A 35 3.31 -2.37 -0.33
CA ALA A 35 3.93 -2.81 0.91
C ALA A 35 5.15 -3.70 0.57
N VAL A 36 6.25 -3.52 1.27
CA VAL A 36 7.51 -4.25 1.05
C VAL A 36 7.91 -5.02 2.29
N CYS A 37 8.56 -6.16 2.09
CA CYS A 37 9.14 -6.95 3.16
C CYS A 37 10.31 -6.20 3.80
N ALA A 38 10.37 -6.16 5.13
CA ALA A 38 11.46 -5.49 5.85
C ALA A 38 12.85 -6.08 5.55
N ILE A 39 12.94 -7.39 5.30
CA ILE A 39 14.21 -8.11 5.10
C ILE A 39 14.64 -8.10 3.63
N CYS A 40 13.81 -8.68 2.75
CA CYS A 40 14.17 -8.87 1.34
C CYS A 40 13.64 -7.78 0.40
N LYS A 41 12.91 -6.78 0.90
CA LYS A 41 12.30 -5.67 0.14
C LYS A 41 11.35 -6.10 -0.98
N LYS A 42 11.01 -7.40 -1.07
CA LYS A 42 10.02 -7.92 -2.02
C LYS A 42 8.62 -7.40 -1.70
N PRO A 43 7.77 -7.17 -2.71
CA PRO A 43 6.40 -6.72 -2.48
C PRO A 43 5.61 -7.77 -1.69
N LEU A 44 4.89 -7.32 -0.66
CA LEU A 44 4.02 -8.15 0.15
C LEU A 44 2.66 -8.31 -0.53
N GLN A 45 2.16 -9.54 -0.55
CA GLN A 45 0.82 -9.87 -1.02
C GLN A 45 -0.18 -9.81 0.13
N GLY A 46 -1.43 -9.48 -0.17
CA GLY A 46 -2.50 -9.42 0.83
C GLY A 46 -2.45 -8.22 1.79
N VAL A 47 -1.62 -7.21 1.50
CA VAL A 47 -1.52 -5.99 2.31
C VAL A 47 -2.05 -4.81 1.50
N LYS A 48 -3.14 -4.21 1.97
CA LYS A 48 -3.68 -2.97 1.40
C LYS A 48 -2.79 -1.81 1.84
N THR A 49 -2.44 -0.89 0.93
CA THR A 49 -1.64 0.31 1.27
C THR A 49 -2.39 1.61 1.08
N ASN A 50 -3.45 1.60 0.28
CA ASN A 50 -4.29 2.76 0.03
C ASN A 50 -5.49 2.74 0.97
N LEU A 51 -5.92 3.91 1.44
CA LEU A 51 -7.18 4.09 2.18
C LEU A 51 -7.35 3.15 3.39
N LEU A 52 -6.28 2.94 4.16
CA LEU A 52 -6.24 2.02 5.31
C LEU A 52 -7.35 2.25 6.34
N TYR A 53 -7.84 3.48 6.47
CA TYR A 53 -8.91 3.83 7.41
C TYR A 53 -10.28 3.23 7.03
N LYS A 54 -10.48 2.83 5.77
CA LYS A 54 -11.75 2.24 5.29
C LYS A 54 -11.87 0.74 5.56
N TYR A 55 -10.75 0.05 5.78
CA TYR A 55 -10.71 -1.39 5.90
C TYR A 55 -10.78 -1.85 7.35
N SER A 56 -11.30 -3.07 7.56
CA SER A 56 -11.31 -3.72 8.88
C SER A 56 -9.90 -4.19 9.29
N LYS A 57 -9.72 -4.63 10.54
CA LYS A 57 -8.40 -5.08 11.04
C LYS A 57 -7.88 -6.31 10.28
N THR A 58 -8.77 -7.22 9.89
CA THR A 58 -8.45 -8.46 9.17
C THR A 58 -8.15 -8.20 7.69
N GLU A 59 -8.86 -7.26 7.06
CA GLU A 59 -8.61 -6.90 5.65
C GLU A 59 -7.27 -6.19 5.41
N LYS A 60 -6.71 -5.56 6.44
CA LYS A 60 -5.44 -4.82 6.33
C LYS A 60 -4.23 -5.75 6.19
N ARG A 61 -4.28 -6.95 6.77
CA ARG A 61 -3.12 -7.83 6.91
C ARG A 61 -3.51 -9.31 6.96
N PRO A 62 -2.63 -10.22 6.50
CA PRO A 62 -2.84 -11.65 6.71
C PRO A 62 -2.70 -12.02 8.19
N GLU A 63 -3.38 -13.10 8.59
CA GLU A 63 -3.46 -13.55 9.99
C GLU A 63 -2.20 -14.25 10.52
N ARG A 64 -1.31 -14.68 9.63
CA ARG A 64 -0.05 -15.32 10.02
C ARG A 64 0.85 -14.42 10.88
N MET A 65 1.78 -15.04 11.62
CA MET A 65 2.83 -14.33 12.35
C MET A 65 3.59 -13.37 11.44
N TYR A 66 3.92 -12.18 11.97
CA TYR A 66 4.53 -11.06 11.23
C TYR A 66 3.85 -10.74 9.88
N GLY A 67 2.54 -10.99 9.81
CA GLY A 67 1.69 -10.72 8.67
C GLY A 67 1.63 -9.22 8.35
N GLY A 68 1.99 -8.86 7.13
CA GLY A 68 2.05 -7.47 6.68
C GLY A 68 3.40 -6.77 6.88
N TYR A 69 4.39 -7.45 7.47
CA TYR A 69 5.74 -6.90 7.68
C TYR A 69 6.84 -7.75 7.01
N ILE A 70 6.79 -9.07 7.16
CA ILE A 70 7.75 -10.02 6.58
C ILE A 70 7.06 -10.87 5.53
N CYS A 71 7.75 -11.29 4.46
CA CYS A 71 7.22 -12.23 3.47
C CYS A 71 7.24 -13.69 3.99
N TYR A 72 6.45 -14.57 3.39
CA TYR A 72 6.35 -15.97 3.82
C TYR A 72 7.71 -16.71 3.78
N LYS A 73 8.52 -16.49 2.75
CA LYS A 73 9.85 -17.11 2.61
C LYS A 73 10.83 -16.69 3.71
N CYS A 74 10.87 -15.40 4.03
CA CYS A 74 11.74 -14.91 5.10
C CYS A 74 11.29 -15.43 6.46
N LEU A 75 9.98 -15.50 6.69
CA LEU A 75 9.43 -16.07 7.91
C LEU A 75 9.76 -17.56 8.05
N GLU A 76 9.59 -18.34 6.98
CA GLU A 76 9.94 -19.76 6.94
C GLU A 76 11.43 -19.99 7.27
N ASN A 77 12.32 -19.21 6.67
CA ASN A 77 13.75 -19.30 6.93
C ASN A 77 14.09 -18.95 8.39
N LEU A 78 13.47 -17.91 8.95
CA LEU A 78 13.68 -17.54 10.35
C LEU A 78 13.23 -18.65 11.30
N ILE A 79 12.06 -19.25 11.07
CA ILE A 79 11.56 -20.36 11.89
C ILE A 79 12.53 -21.56 11.83
N LYS A 80 13.03 -21.90 10.63
CA LYS A 80 14.01 -22.98 10.47
C LYS A 80 15.32 -22.65 11.19
N GLN A 81 15.77 -21.41 11.11
CA GLN A 81 17.01 -20.97 11.75
C GLN A 81 16.91 -20.98 13.27
N THR A 82 15.78 -20.53 13.83
CA THR A 82 15.55 -20.53 15.28
C THR A 82 15.56 -21.95 15.83
N LEU A 83 14.94 -22.91 15.13
CA LEU A 83 14.91 -24.32 15.55
C LEU A 83 16.27 -25.02 15.44
N ARG A 84 17.10 -24.62 14.48
CA ARG A 84 18.44 -25.22 14.28
C ARG A 84 19.51 -24.65 15.21
N GLY A 85 19.37 -23.38 15.61
CA GLY A 85 20.33 -22.69 16.49
C GLY A 85 19.96 -22.74 17.97
N SER A 86 18.80 -23.32 18.32
CA SER A 86 18.38 -23.58 19.69
C SER A 86 18.88 -24.96 20.16
N SER A 87 20.19 -25.15 20.09
CA SER A 87 20.91 -26.27 20.69
C SER A 87 21.98 -25.73 21.62
#